data_AF-A0A653U8A4-F1
#
_entry.id   AF-A0A653U8A4-F1
#
_cell.length_a   1.000
_cell.length_b   1.000
_cell.length_c   1.000
_cell.angle_alpha   90.00
_cell.angle_beta   90.00
_cell.angle_gamma   90.00
#
_symmetry.space_group_name_H-M   'P 1'
#
loop_
_entity.id
_entity.type
_entity.pdbx_description
1 polymer ?
#
loop_
_entity_poly.entity_id
_entity_poly.type
_entity_poly.pdbx_seq_one_letter_code
_entity_poly.pdbx_strand_id
1 'polypeptide(L)'
;MSHPQLPPNVDPRREPDGRRIFTEHDLGRYFGVVDPKVLQRDRRRRHRRHAIVLLIVALIVSGVTVTAYQVLQGSWSIPGWEAAPPEEPLLCPAGEFDYSTASTVTVFNGTNLGGLAGDVANALEEREFVIGGVGNKGFTTSNMVAVIISGPEGRDTSLAVQRNIEGSVYLPDAREEATVDVIMGTQYEGLVSADGVNTAPGPLDCQRLETEAPTAALG
;
A
#
# COMPACT_ATOMS: atom_id res chain seq x y z
N MET A 1 32.79 -10.76 -104.18
CA MET A 1 31.33 -10.85 -103.94
C MET A 1 31.08 -10.52 -102.48
N SER A 2 30.35 -9.43 -102.26
CA SER A 2 30.09 -8.81 -100.97
C SER A 2 28.78 -9.35 -100.38
N HIS A 3 28.79 -9.78 -99.12
CA HIS A 3 27.57 -9.91 -98.32
C HIS A 3 27.72 -9.02 -97.09
N PRO A 4 26.80 -8.06 -96.85
CA PRO A 4 26.80 -7.29 -95.62
C PRO A 4 26.25 -8.16 -94.48
N GLN A 5 27.05 -8.36 -93.43
CA GLN A 5 26.56 -8.98 -92.19
C GLN A 5 25.71 -7.96 -91.43
N LEU A 6 24.48 -8.34 -91.11
CA LEU A 6 23.60 -7.67 -90.15
C LEU A 6 24.29 -7.59 -88.77
N PRO A 7 24.17 -6.48 -88.02
CA PRO A 7 24.73 -6.42 -86.67
C PRO A 7 24.08 -7.47 -85.75
N PRO A 8 24.87 -8.20 -84.95
CA PRO A 8 24.35 -9.24 -84.09
C PRO A 8 23.73 -8.66 -82.82
N ASN A 9 22.53 -9.16 -82.48
CA ASN A 9 21.97 -9.17 -81.13
C ASN A 9 21.36 -7.86 -80.62
N VAL A 10 20.27 -7.41 -81.26
CA VAL A 10 19.25 -6.61 -80.58
C VAL A 10 18.23 -7.60 -80.02
N ASP A 11 18.24 -7.82 -78.71
CA ASP A 11 17.14 -8.53 -78.02
C ASP A 11 15.88 -7.69 -78.21
N PRO A 12 14.86 -8.18 -78.94
CA PRO A 12 13.67 -7.40 -79.26
C PRO A 12 12.85 -7.00 -78.01
N ARG A 13 13.19 -7.55 -76.82
CA ARG A 13 12.53 -7.25 -75.55
C ARG A 13 13.17 -6.09 -74.78
N ARG A 14 14.22 -5.48 -75.31
CA ARG A 14 14.95 -4.40 -74.65
C ARG A 14 15.02 -3.18 -75.57
N GLU A 15 14.40 -2.09 -75.13
CA GLU A 15 14.47 -0.83 -75.84
C GLU A 15 15.89 -0.24 -75.73
N PRO A 16 16.32 0.58 -76.71
CA PRO A 16 17.66 1.17 -76.74
C PRO A 16 17.99 2.05 -75.53
N ASP A 17 16.98 2.52 -74.81
CA ASP A 17 17.09 3.31 -73.58
C ASP A 17 17.27 2.46 -72.30
N GLY A 18 17.36 1.13 -72.45
CA GLY A 18 17.57 0.19 -71.36
C GLY A 18 16.28 -0.29 -70.68
N ARG A 19 15.10 0.20 -71.08
CA ARG A 19 13.82 -0.31 -70.59
C ARG A 19 13.52 -1.68 -71.18
N ARG A 20 13.00 -2.58 -70.34
CA ARG A 20 12.66 -3.95 -70.72
C ARG A 20 11.15 -4.07 -70.87
N ILE A 21 10.70 -4.54 -72.03
CA ILE A 21 9.28 -4.74 -72.31
C ILE A 21 8.88 -6.05 -71.64
N PHE A 22 8.11 -5.95 -70.55
CA PHE A 22 7.52 -7.11 -69.89
C PHE A 22 6.33 -7.59 -70.71
N THR A 23 6.37 -8.83 -71.16
CA THR A 23 5.25 -9.45 -71.88
C THR A 23 4.18 -9.93 -70.90
N GLU A 24 2.94 -10.11 -71.37
CA GLU A 24 1.84 -10.66 -70.56
C GLU A 24 2.22 -12.01 -69.89
N HIS A 25 3.04 -12.81 -70.57
CA HIS A 25 3.59 -14.06 -70.04
C HIS A 25 4.59 -13.87 -68.89
N ASP A 26 5.39 -12.80 -68.93
CA ASP A 26 6.31 -12.46 -67.83
C ASP A 26 5.55 -11.90 -66.63
N LEU A 27 4.48 -11.14 -66.87
CA LEU A 27 3.58 -10.64 -65.83
C LEU A 27 2.84 -11.79 -65.13
N GLY A 28 2.41 -12.82 -65.87
CA GLY A 28 1.74 -14.01 -65.30
C GLY A 28 2.57 -14.80 -64.29
N ARG A 29 3.92 -14.73 -64.37
CA ARG A 29 4.80 -15.35 -63.35
C ARG A 29 4.91 -14.54 -62.06
N TYR A 30 4.83 -13.21 -62.15
CA TYR A 30 4.94 -12.32 -60.99
C TYR A 30 3.59 -12.04 -60.33
N PHE A 31 2.51 -11.99 -61.13
CA PHE A 31 1.13 -11.79 -60.69
C PHE A 31 0.33 -13.10 -60.69
N GLY A 32 1.00 -14.25 -60.56
CA GLY A 32 0.33 -15.52 -60.35
C GLY A 32 -0.68 -15.35 -59.22
N VAL A 33 -1.96 -15.58 -59.51
CA VAL A 33 -3.08 -15.41 -58.57
C VAL A 33 -2.72 -16.19 -57.32
N VAL A 34 -2.31 -15.47 -56.27
CA VAL A 34 -1.98 -16.10 -54.99
C VAL A 34 -3.27 -16.74 -54.53
N ASP A 35 -3.28 -18.08 -54.45
CA ASP A 35 -4.49 -18.83 -54.13
C ASP A 35 -5.12 -18.23 -52.87
N PRO A 36 -6.36 -17.69 -52.94
CA PRO A 36 -6.98 -17.03 -51.80
C PRO A 36 -7.06 -17.95 -50.58
N LYS A 37 -7.04 -19.27 -50.78
CA LYS A 37 -7.00 -20.28 -49.71
C LYS A 37 -5.66 -20.27 -48.96
N VAL A 38 -4.54 -19.95 -49.60
CA VAL A 38 -3.21 -19.87 -48.97
C VAL A 38 -3.12 -18.62 -48.09
N LEU A 39 -3.56 -17.47 -48.59
CA LEU A 39 -3.63 -16.22 -47.81
C LEU A 39 -4.59 -16.35 -46.61
N GLN A 40 -5.74 -17.02 -46.79
CA GLN A 40 -6.67 -17.29 -45.70
C GLN A 40 -6.08 -18.22 -44.63
N ARG A 41 -5.30 -19.24 -45.02
CA ARG A 41 -4.60 -20.13 -44.08
C ARG A 41 -3.55 -19.38 -43.26
N ASP A 42 -2.79 -18.49 -43.88
CA ASP A 42 -1.77 -17.70 -43.18
C ASP A 42 -2.37 -16.67 -42.22
N ARG A 43 -3.45 -16.00 -42.63
CA ARG A 43 -4.21 -15.09 -41.73
C ARG A 43 -4.78 -15.86 -40.54
N ARG A 44 -5.42 -17.02 -40.75
CA ARG A 44 -5.94 -17.87 -39.67
C ARG A 44 -4.84 -18.36 -38.74
N ARG A 45 -3.66 -18.74 -39.27
CA ARG A 45 -2.51 -19.13 -38.44
C ARG A 45 -2.00 -17.97 -37.59
N ARG A 46 -1.89 -16.75 -38.13
CA ARG A 46 -1.49 -15.56 -37.38
C ARG A 46 -2.50 -15.21 -36.30
N HIS A 47 -3.80 -15.17 -36.62
CA HIS A 47 -4.85 -14.93 -35.64
C HIS A 47 -4.90 -16.00 -34.54
N ARG A 48 -4.70 -17.29 -34.87
CA ARG A 48 -4.59 -18.36 -33.88
C ARG A 48 -3.38 -18.16 -32.96
N ARG A 49 -2.22 -17.80 -33.51
CA ARG A 49 -1.02 -17.53 -32.69
C ARG A 49 -1.23 -16.34 -31.75
N HIS A 50 -1.79 -15.23 -32.25
CA HIS A 50 -2.09 -14.08 -31.41
C HIS A 50 -3.13 -14.40 -30.33
N ALA A 51 -4.17 -15.16 -30.67
CA ALA A 51 -5.17 -15.61 -29.69
C ALA A 51 -4.54 -16.49 -28.60
N ILE A 52 -3.65 -17.42 -28.97
CA ILE A 52 -2.92 -18.26 -28.00
C ILE A 52 -2.04 -17.40 -27.10
N VAL A 53 -1.28 -16.44 -27.67
CA VAL A 53 -0.42 -15.55 -26.88
C VAL A 53 -1.24 -14.70 -25.92
N LEU A 54 -2.34 -14.10 -26.38
CA LEU A 54 -3.23 -13.30 -25.54
C LEU A 54 -3.86 -14.14 -24.42
N LEU A 55 -4.22 -15.39 -24.70
CA LEU A 55 -4.75 -16.31 -23.70
C LEU A 55 -3.69 -16.63 -22.64
N ILE A 56 -2.45 -16.93 -23.05
CA ILE A 56 -1.33 -17.16 -22.12
C ILE A 56 -1.07 -15.94 -21.24
N VAL A 57 -1.02 -14.74 -21.85
CA VAL A 57 -0.84 -13.48 -21.10
C VAL A 57 -1.98 -13.26 -20.11
N ALA A 58 -3.23 -13.48 -20.51
CA ALA A 58 -4.38 -13.36 -19.63
C ALA A 58 -4.32 -14.34 -18.45
N LEU A 59 -3.88 -15.58 -18.68
CA LEU A 59 -3.68 -16.56 -17.61
C LEU A 59 -2.58 -16.13 -16.64
N ILE A 60 -1.44 -15.65 -17.15
CA ILE A 60 -0.35 -15.14 -16.30
C ILE A 60 -0.84 -13.97 -15.44
N VAL A 61 -1.50 -12.99 -16.07
CA VAL A 61 -2.05 -11.83 -15.35
C VAL A 61 -3.04 -12.27 -14.29
N SER A 62 -3.98 -13.17 -14.61
CA SER A 62 -4.94 -13.70 -13.63
C SER A 62 -4.28 -14.44 -12.48
N GLY A 63 -3.20 -15.20 -12.75
CA GLY A 63 -2.42 -15.86 -11.73
C GLY A 63 -1.82 -14.86 -10.77
N VAL A 64 -1.15 -13.82 -11.31
CA VAL A 64 -0.54 -12.75 -10.52
C VAL A 64 -1.57 -12.00 -9.67
N THR A 65 -2.74 -11.66 -10.21
CA THR A 65 -3.79 -10.98 -9.43
C THR A 65 -4.34 -11.87 -8.31
N VAL A 66 -4.57 -13.15 -8.56
CA VAL A 66 -5.03 -14.09 -7.53
C VAL A 66 -3.98 -14.25 -6.43
N THR A 67 -2.70 -14.38 -6.80
CA THR A 67 -1.62 -14.46 -5.81
C THR A 67 -1.49 -13.17 -4.99
N ALA A 68 -1.59 -12.00 -5.63
CA ALA A 68 -1.55 -10.72 -4.92
C ALA A 68 -2.74 -10.60 -3.95
N TYR A 69 -3.94 -11.02 -4.35
CA TYR A 69 -5.12 -11.02 -3.50
C TYR A 69 -5.00 -11.98 -2.30
N GLN A 70 -4.34 -13.12 -2.47
CA GLN A 70 -4.06 -14.07 -1.38
C GLN A 70 -3.03 -13.50 -0.39
N VAL A 71 -1.94 -12.90 -0.90
CA VAL A 71 -0.93 -12.23 -0.06
C VAL A 71 -1.54 -11.09 0.75
N LEU A 72 -2.42 -10.27 0.15
CA LEU A 72 -3.12 -9.19 0.85
C LEU A 72 -4.07 -9.68 1.95
N GLN A 73 -4.60 -10.90 1.86
CA GLN A 73 -5.43 -11.51 2.90
C GLN A 73 -4.63 -12.28 3.96
N GLY A 74 -3.29 -12.30 3.86
CA GLY A 74 -2.42 -13.00 4.81
C GLY A 74 -2.49 -14.53 4.71
N SER A 75 -3.10 -15.10 3.67
CA SER A 75 -3.24 -16.56 3.51
C SER A 75 -1.98 -17.23 2.94
N TRP A 76 -1.04 -16.44 2.40
CA TRP A 76 0.19 -16.91 1.80
C TRP A 76 1.33 -15.90 2.04
N SER A 77 2.40 -16.33 2.72
CA SER A 77 3.65 -15.58 2.85
C SER A 77 4.69 -16.04 1.83
N ILE A 78 5.53 -15.12 1.35
CA ILE A 78 6.69 -15.42 0.50
C ILE A 78 7.88 -15.65 1.44
N PRO A 79 8.54 -16.83 1.41
CA PRO A 79 9.67 -17.12 2.28
C PRO A 79 10.77 -16.07 2.17
N GLY A 80 11.09 -15.42 3.29
CA GLY A 80 12.08 -14.35 3.40
C GLY A 80 11.52 -12.92 3.35
N TRP A 81 10.23 -12.75 3.05
CA TRP A 81 9.50 -11.48 3.09
C TRP A 81 8.33 -11.52 4.07
N GLU A 82 8.35 -12.43 5.05
CA GLU A 82 7.39 -12.42 6.14
C GLU A 82 7.43 -11.06 6.87
N ALA A 83 6.26 -10.45 7.05
CA ALA A 83 6.09 -9.43 8.07
C ALA A 83 6.51 -10.04 9.42
N ALA A 84 7.11 -9.23 10.30
CA ALA A 84 7.37 -9.66 11.67
C ALA A 84 6.10 -10.31 12.24
N PRO A 85 6.22 -11.43 12.99
CA PRO A 85 5.07 -12.01 13.68
C PRO A 85 4.31 -10.88 14.37
N PRO A 86 2.97 -10.84 14.28
CA PRO A 86 2.21 -9.87 15.04
C PRO A 86 2.67 -9.97 16.49
N GLU A 87 3.13 -8.84 17.04
CA GLU A 87 3.60 -8.81 18.43
C GLU A 87 2.48 -9.37 19.31
N GLU A 88 2.82 -10.30 20.20
CA GLU A 88 1.84 -10.81 21.15
C GLU A 88 1.24 -9.62 21.90
N PRO A 89 -0.10 -9.53 22.01
CA PRO A 89 -0.74 -8.37 22.61
C PRO A 89 -0.22 -8.23 24.05
N LEU A 90 0.54 -7.17 24.28
CA LEU A 90 1.02 -6.85 25.62
C LEU A 90 -0.21 -6.65 26.51
N LEU A 91 -0.22 -7.38 27.62
CA LEU A 91 -1.31 -7.29 28.58
C LEU A 91 -1.33 -5.91 29.23
N CYS A 92 -2.53 -5.44 29.56
CA CYS A 92 -2.68 -4.22 30.34
C CYS A 92 -1.88 -4.37 31.65
N PRO A 93 -1.01 -3.42 31.99
CA PRO A 93 -0.16 -3.55 33.17
C PRO A 93 -1.02 -3.49 34.44
N ALA A 94 -0.93 -4.54 35.26
CA ALA A 94 -1.58 -4.56 36.57
C ALA A 94 -0.80 -3.73 37.57
N GLY A 95 -1.50 -2.96 38.41
CA GLY A 95 -0.92 -2.16 39.47
C GLY A 95 -1.55 -0.78 39.60
N GLU A 96 -1.03 -0.01 40.55
CA GLU A 96 -1.30 1.41 40.68
C GLU A 96 -0.06 2.17 40.20
N PHE A 97 -0.31 3.23 39.44
CA PHE A 97 0.71 4.14 38.92
C PHE A 97 0.52 5.50 39.59
N ASP A 98 1.62 6.25 39.73
CA ASP A 98 1.56 7.58 40.32
C ASP A 98 1.19 8.62 39.26
N TYR A 99 0.66 9.77 39.70
CA TYR A 99 0.47 10.91 38.81
C TYR A 99 1.82 11.63 38.61
N SER A 100 2.41 11.51 37.42
CA SER A 100 3.70 12.14 37.09
C SER A 100 3.71 12.81 35.72
N THR A 101 4.30 13.98 35.59
CA THR A 101 4.44 14.70 34.30
C THR A 101 5.85 14.63 33.72
N ALA A 102 6.74 13.84 34.31
CA ALA A 102 8.17 13.86 34.03
C ALA A 102 8.58 13.22 32.69
N SER A 103 7.78 12.28 32.16
CA SER A 103 8.09 11.62 30.88
C SER A 103 7.78 12.52 29.69
N THR A 104 8.52 12.33 28.60
CA THR A 104 8.32 13.13 27.39
C THR A 104 7.06 12.70 26.64
N VAL A 105 6.13 13.62 26.43
CA VAL A 105 4.86 13.40 25.74
C VAL A 105 4.94 13.90 24.30
N THR A 106 4.61 13.05 23.33
CA THR A 106 4.44 13.44 21.93
C THR A 106 2.98 13.35 21.56
N VAL A 107 2.40 14.45 21.10
CA VAL A 107 0.96 14.52 20.76
C VAL A 107 0.78 14.38 19.25
N PHE A 108 -0.02 13.40 18.85
CA PHE A 108 -0.33 13.11 17.46
C PHE A 108 -1.78 13.39 17.14
N ASN A 109 -2.02 13.98 15.98
CA ASN A 109 -3.36 14.11 15.42
C ASN A 109 -3.71 12.86 14.63
N GLY A 110 -4.73 12.12 15.10
CA GLY A 110 -5.33 10.99 14.39
C GLY A 110 -6.59 11.36 13.61
N THR A 111 -6.90 12.66 13.48
CA THR A 111 -8.12 13.18 12.85
C THR A 111 -7.80 14.03 11.61
N ASN A 112 -8.84 14.54 10.96
CA ASN A 112 -8.72 15.52 9.86
C ASN A 112 -8.77 16.98 10.34
N LEU A 113 -8.88 17.22 11.66
CA LEU A 113 -8.95 18.57 12.23
C LEU A 113 -7.55 19.17 12.31
N GLY A 114 -7.27 20.21 11.51
CA GLY A 114 -6.00 20.92 11.58
C GLY A 114 -5.79 21.62 12.92
N GLY A 115 -4.56 21.60 13.45
CA GLY A 115 -4.20 22.29 14.69
C GLY A 115 -4.46 21.49 15.97
N LEU A 116 -5.32 20.47 15.94
CA LEU A 116 -5.78 19.74 17.13
C LEU A 116 -4.65 19.29 18.06
N ALA A 117 -3.63 18.59 17.52
CA ALA A 117 -2.54 18.10 18.35
C ALA A 117 -1.66 19.21 18.94
N GLY A 118 -1.56 20.35 18.25
CA GLY A 118 -0.86 21.53 18.77
C GLY A 118 -1.62 22.17 19.92
N ASP A 119 -2.95 22.32 19.77
CA ASP A 119 -3.80 22.88 20.82
C ASP A 119 -3.79 22.00 22.08
N VAL A 120 -3.86 20.68 21.90
CA VAL A 120 -3.76 19.72 23.03
C VAL A 120 -2.38 19.75 23.66
N ALA A 121 -1.31 19.81 22.88
CA ALA A 121 0.05 19.90 23.40
C ALA A 121 0.25 21.16 24.24
N ASN A 122 -0.21 22.32 23.77
CA ASN A 122 -0.14 23.56 24.54
C ASN A 122 -0.94 23.45 25.86
N ALA A 123 -2.14 22.88 25.81
CA ALA A 123 -2.98 22.72 26.99
C ALA A 123 -2.42 21.71 28.01
N LEU A 124 -1.63 20.73 27.58
CA LEU A 124 -0.88 19.83 28.45
C LEU A 124 0.40 20.50 28.98
N GLU A 125 1.10 21.29 28.17
CA GLU A 125 2.26 22.07 28.60
C GLU A 125 1.90 23.07 29.71
N GLU A 126 0.74 23.73 29.60
CA GLU A 126 0.17 24.57 30.67
C GLU A 126 -0.07 23.82 31.99
N ARG A 127 -0.14 22.48 31.94
CA ARG A 127 -0.29 21.58 33.08
C ARG A 127 1.03 20.88 33.45
N GLU A 128 2.15 21.47 33.06
CA GLU A 128 3.51 21.03 33.40
C GLU A 128 3.92 19.69 32.79
N PHE A 129 3.25 19.22 31.72
CA PHE A 129 3.70 18.08 30.95
C PHE A 129 4.89 18.45 30.06
N VAL A 130 5.89 17.56 30.00
CA VAL A 130 7.06 17.73 29.13
C VAL A 130 6.69 17.36 27.70
N ILE A 131 6.42 18.34 26.83
CA ILE A 131 6.10 18.08 25.43
C ILE A 131 7.38 17.90 24.60
N GLY A 132 7.54 16.72 24.00
CA GLY A 132 8.65 16.41 23.08
C GLY A 132 8.37 16.73 21.62
N GLY A 133 7.09 16.79 21.24
CA GLY A 133 6.73 17.13 19.86
C GLY A 133 5.24 17.00 19.55
N VAL A 134 4.90 17.45 18.35
CA VAL A 134 3.56 17.38 17.77
C VAL A 134 3.66 16.79 16.37
N GLY A 135 2.74 15.89 16.01
CA GLY A 135 2.74 15.25 14.70
C GLY A 135 1.37 14.78 14.24
N ASN A 136 1.35 14.03 13.13
CA ASN A 136 0.17 13.34 12.64
C ASN A 136 0.45 11.84 12.64
N LYS A 137 -0.47 11.04 13.18
CA LYS A 137 -0.37 9.58 13.21
C LYS A 137 -1.77 9.00 13.15
N GLY A 138 -2.04 8.18 12.13
CA GLY A 138 -3.30 7.45 12.04
C GLY A 138 -3.34 6.31 13.05
N PHE A 139 -4.54 5.97 13.51
CA PHE A 139 -4.81 4.75 14.27
C PHE A 139 -5.95 4.00 13.58
N THR A 140 -5.91 2.66 13.61
CA THR A 140 -6.88 1.78 12.91
C THR A 140 -8.32 2.09 13.31
N THR A 141 -8.51 2.52 14.55
CA THR A 141 -9.79 3.01 15.06
C THR A 141 -9.68 4.50 15.39
N SER A 142 -10.22 5.36 14.53
CA SER A 142 -10.25 6.82 14.80
C SER A 142 -11.44 7.27 15.64
N ASN A 143 -12.46 6.40 15.79
CA ASN A 143 -13.68 6.68 16.56
C ASN A 143 -13.48 6.48 18.08
N MET A 144 -12.59 7.26 18.66
CA MET A 144 -12.26 7.26 20.09
C MET A 144 -11.83 8.66 20.54
N VAL A 145 -11.67 8.86 21.85
CA VAL A 145 -11.22 10.14 22.42
C VAL A 145 -9.72 10.31 22.19
N ALA A 146 -8.90 9.38 22.70
CA ALA A 146 -7.46 9.31 22.44
C ALA A 146 -6.92 7.90 22.74
N VAL A 147 -5.79 7.54 22.12
CA VAL A 147 -4.94 6.41 22.52
C VAL A 147 -3.69 6.95 23.19
N ILE A 148 -3.32 6.38 24.32
CA ILE A 148 -2.07 6.70 25.02
C ILE A 148 -1.19 5.45 24.96
N ILE A 149 0.02 5.61 24.44
CA ILE A 149 0.94 4.50 24.20
C ILE A 149 2.23 4.79 24.95
N SER A 150 2.66 3.87 25.81
CA SER A 150 3.96 4.00 26.47
C SER A 150 4.60 2.67 26.84
N GLY A 151 5.92 2.73 27.00
CA GLY A 151 6.71 1.69 27.65
C GLY A 151 6.51 1.64 29.16
N PRO A 152 7.19 0.73 29.87
CA PRO A 152 7.16 0.64 31.34
C PRO A 152 7.52 1.95 32.05
N GLU A 153 8.54 2.65 31.57
CA GLU A 153 9.02 3.91 32.17
C GLU A 153 8.07 5.10 31.98
N GLY A 154 7.14 5.02 31.01
CA GLY A 154 6.19 6.09 30.73
C GLY A 154 4.83 5.94 31.44
N ARG A 155 4.61 4.88 32.22
CA ARG A 155 3.28 4.51 32.74
C ARG A 155 2.66 5.52 33.69
N ASP A 156 3.46 6.09 34.59
CA ASP A 156 2.99 7.13 35.53
C ASP A 156 2.52 8.38 34.77
N THR A 157 3.24 8.75 33.71
CA THR A 157 2.82 9.86 32.83
C THR A 157 1.63 9.50 31.98
N SER A 158 1.53 8.26 31.51
CA SER A 158 0.34 7.78 30.82
C SER A 158 -0.91 7.84 31.70
N LEU A 159 -0.80 7.52 33.00
CA LEU A 159 -1.90 7.70 33.94
C LEU A 159 -2.27 9.18 34.06
N ALA A 160 -1.28 10.05 34.25
CA ALA A 160 -1.53 11.48 34.35
C ALA A 160 -2.25 12.01 33.09
N VAL A 161 -1.81 11.62 31.89
CA VAL A 161 -2.49 11.99 30.64
C VAL A 161 -3.92 11.44 30.60
N GLN A 162 -4.15 10.17 30.99
CA GLN A 162 -5.51 9.60 31.05
C GLN A 162 -6.45 10.39 31.96
N ARG A 163 -5.96 10.92 33.08
CA ARG A 163 -6.75 11.75 33.99
C ARG A 163 -7.09 13.13 33.43
N ASN A 164 -6.25 13.64 32.52
CA ASN A 164 -6.49 14.90 31.83
C ASN A 164 -7.39 14.72 30.59
N ILE A 165 -7.38 13.55 29.96
CA ILE A 165 -8.18 13.20 28.78
C ILE A 165 -9.12 12.05 29.15
N GLU A 166 -10.26 12.38 29.74
CA GLU A 166 -11.25 11.38 30.15
C GLU A 166 -11.77 10.57 28.94
N GLY A 167 -11.89 9.25 29.10
CA GLY A 167 -12.30 8.35 28.02
C GLY A 167 -11.19 7.95 27.03
N SER A 168 -9.95 8.37 27.29
CA SER A 168 -8.77 7.87 26.57
C SER A 168 -8.42 6.43 26.97
N VAL A 169 -7.83 5.67 26.05
CA VAL A 169 -7.47 4.27 26.26
C VAL A 169 -5.96 4.11 26.26
N TYR A 170 -5.44 3.35 27.22
CA TYR A 170 -4.04 2.98 27.29
C TYR A 170 -3.75 1.74 26.45
N LEU A 171 -2.66 1.80 25.68
CA LEU A 171 -2.11 0.69 24.92
C LEU A 171 -0.66 0.49 25.35
N PRO A 172 -0.31 -0.65 25.98
CA PRO A 172 1.07 -0.94 26.34
C PRO A 172 1.98 -1.07 25.11
N ASP A 173 3.20 -0.59 25.24
CA ASP A 173 4.29 -0.71 24.28
C ASP A 173 5.51 -1.37 24.96
N ALA A 174 6.34 -2.05 24.18
CA ALA A 174 7.57 -2.70 24.64
C ALA A 174 8.77 -1.75 24.73
N ARG A 175 8.64 -0.50 24.26
CA ARG A 175 9.71 0.50 24.30
C ARG A 175 10.25 0.70 25.72
N GLU A 176 11.55 0.93 25.86
CA GLU A 176 12.20 1.13 27.17
C GLU A 176 12.33 2.61 27.54
N GLU A 177 12.15 3.52 26.58
CA GLU A 177 12.28 4.94 26.81
C GLU A 177 11.10 5.52 27.62
N ALA A 178 11.39 6.49 28.48
CA ALA A 178 10.40 7.29 29.22
C ALA A 178 9.67 8.29 28.31
N THR A 179 8.95 7.75 27.33
CA THR A 179 8.17 8.49 26.33
C THR A 179 6.73 8.00 26.29
N VAL A 180 5.82 8.93 26.02
CA VAL A 180 4.38 8.70 25.90
C VAL A 180 3.90 9.29 24.60
N ASP A 181 3.31 8.46 23.74
CA ASP A 181 2.61 8.94 22.54
C ASP A 181 1.13 9.10 22.85
N VAL A 182 0.54 10.25 22.52
CA VAL A 182 -0.88 10.51 22.69
C VAL A 182 -1.49 10.75 21.32
N ILE A 183 -2.30 9.82 20.82
CA ILE A 183 -2.96 9.93 19.51
C ILE A 183 -4.39 10.40 19.73
N MET A 184 -4.70 11.61 19.28
CA MET A 184 -6.04 12.21 19.40
C MET A 184 -7.00 11.60 18.38
N GLY A 185 -8.17 11.17 18.85
CA GLY A 185 -9.24 10.62 18.02
C GLY A 185 -10.37 11.62 17.77
N THR A 186 -11.36 11.21 16.99
CA THR A 186 -12.44 12.10 16.51
C THR A 186 -13.48 12.44 17.58
N GLN A 187 -13.49 11.73 18.71
CA GLN A 187 -14.41 11.97 19.84
C GLN A 187 -13.78 12.86 20.93
N TYR A 188 -12.62 13.46 20.66
CA TYR A 188 -12.01 14.39 21.62
C TYR A 188 -12.80 15.70 21.70
N GLU A 189 -13.20 16.07 22.92
CA GLU A 189 -13.98 17.29 23.20
C GLU A 189 -13.22 18.32 24.04
N GLY A 190 -12.08 17.95 24.61
CA GLY A 190 -11.28 18.83 25.47
C GLY A 190 -10.60 18.07 26.61
N LEU A 191 -9.76 18.79 27.34
CA LEU A 191 -9.21 18.30 28.61
C LEU A 191 -10.24 18.49 29.74
N VAL A 192 -10.21 17.60 30.72
CA VAL A 192 -10.88 17.79 32.01
C VAL A 192 -10.45 19.12 32.62
N SER A 193 -11.31 19.84 33.34
CA SER A 193 -10.92 21.08 34.02
C SER A 193 -9.76 20.83 34.98
N ALA A 194 -8.83 21.79 35.10
CA ALA A 194 -7.63 21.62 35.94
C ALA A 194 -7.97 21.24 37.39
N ASP A 195 -9.00 21.88 37.97
CA ASP A 195 -9.46 21.59 39.34
C ASP A 195 -10.17 20.23 39.48
N GLY A 196 -10.57 19.61 38.36
CA GLY A 196 -11.26 18.32 38.30
C GLY A 196 -10.34 17.13 38.04
N VAL A 197 -9.04 17.36 37.80
CA VAL A 197 -8.09 16.27 37.54
C VAL A 197 -7.82 15.49 38.82
N ASN A 198 -8.10 14.20 38.80
CA ASN A 198 -7.72 13.31 39.89
C ASN A 198 -6.21 12.97 39.80
N THR A 199 -5.42 13.46 40.76
CA THR A 199 -3.98 13.20 40.86
C THR A 199 -3.62 12.06 41.81
N ALA A 200 -4.61 11.33 42.33
CA ALA A 200 -4.34 10.16 43.14
C ALA A 200 -3.77 9.01 42.30
N PRO A 201 -2.91 8.15 42.88
CA PRO A 201 -2.46 6.95 42.21
C PRO A 201 -3.63 6.04 41.80
N GLY A 202 -3.45 5.27 40.75
CA GLY A 202 -4.49 4.34 40.30
C GLY A 202 -4.12 3.51 39.08
N PRO A 203 -5.04 2.64 38.63
CA PRO A 203 -4.79 1.78 37.47
C PRO A 203 -4.90 2.56 36.16
N LEU A 204 -4.18 2.06 35.14
CA LEU A 204 -4.36 2.47 33.75
C LEU A 204 -5.62 1.81 33.16
N ASP A 205 -6.36 2.55 32.35
CA ASP A 205 -7.58 2.05 31.69
C ASP A 205 -7.27 1.52 30.28
N CYS A 206 -7.42 0.21 30.08
CA CYS A 206 -7.21 -0.46 28.80
C CYS A 206 -8.51 -0.97 28.14
N GLN A 207 -9.70 -0.66 28.67
CA GLN A 207 -10.96 -1.42 28.47
C GLN A 207 -11.47 -1.59 27.02
N ARG A 208 -10.82 -0.99 26.01
CA ARG A 208 -11.09 -1.29 24.59
C ARG A 208 -10.30 -2.50 24.06
N LEU A 209 -9.17 -2.89 24.65
CA LEU A 209 -8.44 -4.12 24.27
C LEU A 209 -9.16 -5.37 24.74
N GLU A 210 -9.82 -5.33 25.92
CA GLU A 210 -10.56 -6.48 26.45
C GLU A 210 -11.83 -6.82 25.65
N THR A 211 -12.41 -5.87 24.92
CA THR A 211 -13.63 -6.12 24.13
C THR A 211 -13.35 -6.91 22.83
N GLU A 212 -12.12 -6.91 22.32
CA GLU A 212 -11.74 -7.74 21.16
C GLU A 212 -11.25 -9.15 21.53
N ALA A 213 -10.99 -9.43 22.81
CA ALA A 213 -10.52 -10.73 23.30
C ALA A 213 -11.55 -11.36 24.27
N PRO A 214 -12.74 -11.81 23.78
CA PRO A 214 -12.90 -13.23 23.49
C PRO A 214 -14.01 -13.56 22.46
N THR A 215 -13.65 -13.99 21.25
CA THR A 215 -14.55 -14.84 20.43
C THR A 215 -13.82 -15.97 19.70
N ALA A 216 -12.49 -16.10 19.85
CA ALA A 216 -11.70 -17.14 19.18
C ALA A 216 -11.63 -18.48 19.94
N ALA A 217 -12.47 -18.71 20.95
CA ALA A 217 -12.40 -19.91 21.79
C ALA A 217 -13.73 -20.68 21.90
N LEU A 218 -14.54 -20.75 20.83
CA LEU A 218 -15.58 -21.77 20.68
C LEU A 218 -15.78 -22.08 19.19
N GLY A 219 -15.16 -23.17 18.73
CA GLY A 219 -15.31 -23.74 17.38
C GLY A 219 -14.60 -25.07 17.27
#